data_AF-A0A2I2G1C3-F1
#
_entry.id   AF-A0A2I2G1C3-F1
#
_cell.length_a   1.000
_cell.length_b   1.000
_cell.length_c   1.000
_cell.angle_alpha   90.00
_cell.angle_beta   90.00
_cell.angle_gamma   90.00
#
_symmetry.space_group_name_H-M   'P 1'
#
loop_
_entity.id
_entity.type
_entity.pdbx_description
1 polymer ?
#
loop_
_entity_poly.entity_id
_entity_poly.type
_entity_poly.pdbx_seq_one_letter_code
_entity_poly.pdbx_strand_id
1 'polypeptide(L)'
;MTDPSTPPNQTTISTPTAPRAVSPSPSPPGLYLPTDRPGNEGFHDRRRRLERLQESIHLDAGQLRDILKRIYRYDHAGRELIWKKKWLDQFVPETFEGAVVTEEVAGEALEEAIDRSLVRLCRPSAYDVYRYAVRLNRNEPGSRKYHIFTVIWDGFTPDVPEELEGLPNLKFNEERRKVFWYPSRN
;
A
#
# COMPACT_ATOMS: atom_id res chain seq x y z
N MET A 1 -88.48 1.68 24.33
CA MET A 1 -87.57 2.56 25.09
C MET A 1 -87.12 1.72 26.26
N THR A 2 -85.94 1.12 26.32
CA THR A 2 -84.58 1.66 26.12
C THR A 2 -83.61 0.48 25.99
N ASP A 3 -82.70 0.53 25.00
CA ASP A 3 -81.32 0.00 25.11
C ASP A 3 -80.56 0.86 26.15
N PRO A 4 -79.43 0.44 26.79
CA PRO A 4 -78.29 -0.25 26.16
C PRO A 4 -77.46 -1.23 27.04
N SER A 5 -76.62 -2.04 26.42
CA SER A 5 -75.33 -2.48 27.00
C SER A 5 -74.29 -2.66 25.91
N THR A 6 -73.37 -1.71 25.82
CA THR A 6 -72.12 -1.82 25.05
C THR A 6 -71.02 -1.21 25.92
N PRO A 7 -69.91 -1.91 26.19
CA PRO A 7 -68.79 -1.34 26.93
C PRO A 7 -67.96 -0.38 26.03
N PRO A 8 -67.28 0.62 26.62
CA PRO A 8 -66.56 1.63 25.85
C PRO A 8 -65.27 1.11 25.23
N ASN A 9 -65.04 1.53 23.98
CA ASN A 9 -63.82 1.38 23.18
C ASN A 9 -62.60 1.94 23.94
N GLN A 10 -61.57 1.12 24.15
CA GLN A 10 -60.26 1.59 24.57
C GLN A 10 -59.61 2.35 23.40
N THR A 11 -59.47 3.66 23.54
CA THR A 11 -58.66 4.47 22.62
C THR A 11 -57.20 4.29 23.00
N THR A 12 -56.48 3.44 22.27
CA THR A 12 -55.03 3.33 22.41
C THR A 12 -54.40 4.57 21.77
N ILE A 13 -53.82 5.44 22.59
CA ILE A 13 -53.03 6.58 22.12
C ILE A 13 -51.74 6.02 21.51
N SER A 14 -51.63 6.04 20.17
CA SER A 14 -50.37 5.75 19.48
C SER A 14 -49.42 6.94 19.64
N THR A 15 -48.41 6.78 20.49
CA THR A 15 -47.26 7.67 20.57
C THR A 15 -46.56 7.74 19.20
N PRO A 16 -46.32 8.93 18.60
CA PRO A 16 -45.59 9.01 17.36
C PRO A 16 -44.12 8.60 17.60
N THR A 17 -43.71 7.52 16.94
CA THR A 17 -42.32 7.05 16.90
C THR A 17 -41.46 8.15 16.28
N ALA A 18 -40.51 8.67 17.07
CA ALA A 18 -39.51 9.61 16.59
C ALA A 18 -38.77 9.04 15.36
N PRO A 19 -38.49 9.84 14.32
CA PRO A 19 -37.77 9.36 13.15
C PRO A 19 -36.42 8.81 13.59
N ARG A 20 -36.22 7.52 13.33
CA ARG A 20 -34.99 6.79 13.62
C ARG A 20 -33.85 7.53 12.94
N ALA A 21 -32.95 8.12 13.73
CA ALA A 21 -31.75 8.77 13.23
C ALA A 21 -31.01 7.76 12.33
N VAL A 22 -30.96 8.06 11.03
CA VAL A 22 -30.18 7.29 10.07
C VAL A 22 -28.73 7.52 10.45
N SER A 23 -28.07 6.49 10.98
CA SER A 23 -26.62 6.54 11.24
C SER A 23 -25.92 7.04 9.96
N PRO A 24 -24.97 7.98 10.06
CA PRO A 24 -24.24 8.44 8.89
C PRO A 24 -23.62 7.23 8.19
N SER A 25 -23.86 7.08 6.89
CA SER A 25 -23.24 5.99 6.13
C SER A 25 -21.72 6.09 6.31
N PRO A 26 -21.01 4.97 6.52
CA PRO A 26 -19.56 5.00 6.57
C PRO A 26 -19.03 5.67 5.30
N SER A 27 -18.00 6.51 5.46
CA SER A 27 -17.34 7.15 4.32
C SER A 27 -16.91 6.07 3.32
N PRO A 28 -17.03 6.32 2.01
CA PRO A 28 -16.62 5.34 1.01
C PRO A 28 -15.14 4.97 1.21
N PRO A 29 -14.77 3.69 0.96
CA PRO A 29 -13.38 3.27 1.05
C PRO A 29 -12.52 4.01 0.03
N GLY A 30 -11.21 4.07 0.27
CA GLY A 30 -10.26 4.66 -0.70
C GLY A 30 -10.41 4.02 -2.08
N LEU A 31 -10.18 4.84 -3.12
CA LEU A 31 -10.35 4.48 -4.53
C LEU A 31 -11.77 4.07 -4.94
N TYR A 32 -12.79 4.23 -4.09
CA TYR A 32 -14.16 3.96 -4.48
C TYR A 32 -14.65 4.92 -5.58
N LEU A 33 -15.34 4.36 -6.58
CA LEU A 33 -16.17 5.12 -7.51
C LEU A 33 -17.64 4.70 -7.41
N PRO A 34 -18.61 5.62 -7.61
CA PRO A 34 -20.03 5.28 -7.69
C PRO A 34 -20.37 4.28 -8.80
N THR A 35 -19.50 4.15 -9.81
CA THR A 35 -19.62 3.21 -10.92
C THR A 35 -19.02 1.83 -10.63
N ASP A 36 -18.38 1.63 -9.47
CA ASP A 36 -17.84 0.32 -9.08
C ASP A 36 -18.98 -0.70 -8.96
N ARG A 37 -18.72 -1.94 -9.40
CA ARG A 37 -19.73 -3.00 -9.38
C ARG A 37 -20.09 -3.39 -7.93
N PRO A 38 -21.33 -3.83 -7.65
CA PRO A 38 -21.72 -4.19 -6.29
C PRO A 38 -20.99 -5.45 -5.80
N GLY A 39 -20.85 -5.58 -4.48
CA GLY A 39 -20.25 -6.75 -3.83
C GLY A 39 -18.76 -6.93 -4.10
N ASN A 40 -18.31 -8.17 -4.28
CA ASN A 40 -16.90 -8.53 -4.48
C ASN A 40 -16.32 -7.96 -5.78
N GLU A 41 -17.14 -7.73 -6.81
CA GLU A 41 -16.68 -7.16 -8.07
C GLU A 41 -16.16 -5.73 -7.89
N GLY A 42 -16.80 -4.93 -7.03
CA GLY A 42 -16.33 -3.58 -6.71
C GLY A 42 -15.01 -3.59 -5.93
N PHE A 43 -14.76 -4.63 -5.13
CA PHE A 43 -13.46 -4.83 -4.51
C PHE A 43 -12.38 -5.08 -5.58
N HIS A 44 -12.66 -5.93 -6.57
CA HIS A 44 -11.74 -6.16 -7.69
C HIS A 44 -11.52 -4.91 -8.55
N ASP A 45 -12.55 -4.08 -8.73
CA ASP A 45 -12.42 -2.80 -9.46
C ASP A 45 -11.47 -1.84 -8.74
N ARG A 46 -11.64 -1.68 -7.42
CA ARG A 46 -10.72 -0.89 -6.59
C ARG A 46 -9.31 -1.45 -6.56
N ARG A 47 -9.16 -2.78 -6.47
CA ARG A 47 -7.84 -3.44 -6.50
C ARG A 47 -7.10 -3.21 -7.81
N ARG A 48 -7.78 -3.35 -8.96
CA ARG A 48 -7.17 -3.05 -10.27
C ARG A 48 -6.81 -1.57 -10.41
N ARG A 49 -7.60 -0.68 -9.81
CA ARG A 49 -7.31 0.76 -9.78
C ARG A 49 -6.09 1.07 -8.91
N LEU A 50 -5.94 0.38 -7.77
CA LEU A 50 -4.76 0.45 -6.93
C LEU A 50 -3.50 -0.02 -7.68
N GLU A 51 -3.59 -1.14 -8.40
CA GLU A 51 -2.47 -1.67 -9.22
C GLU A 51 -2.04 -0.64 -10.28
N ARG A 52 -2.98 0.03 -10.96
CA ARG A 52 -2.65 1.11 -11.91
C ARG A 52 -2.11 2.37 -11.25
N LEU A 53 -2.65 2.77 -10.09
CA LEU A 53 -2.12 3.88 -9.30
C LEU A 53 -0.66 3.60 -8.92
N GLN A 54 -0.40 2.41 -8.39
CA GLN A 54 0.92 1.91 -8.10
C GLN A 54 1.81 2.05 -9.35
N GLU A 55 1.41 1.49 -10.49
CA GLU A 55 2.20 1.56 -11.74
C GLU A 55 2.48 2.99 -12.23
N SER A 56 1.61 3.95 -11.93
CA SER A 56 1.79 5.35 -12.32
C SER A 56 2.86 6.11 -11.52
N ILE A 57 3.24 5.59 -10.34
CA ILE A 57 4.23 6.25 -9.48
C ILE A 57 5.63 5.82 -9.90
N HIS A 58 6.42 6.78 -10.38
CA HIS A 58 7.82 6.59 -10.74
C HIS A 58 8.70 7.49 -9.89
N LEU A 59 9.49 6.90 -9.00
CA LEU A 59 10.44 7.63 -8.16
C LEU A 59 11.78 7.72 -8.87
N ASP A 60 12.35 8.91 -8.97
CA ASP A 60 13.76 9.08 -9.33
C ASP A 60 14.70 8.74 -8.16
N ALA A 61 16.01 8.70 -8.41
CA ALA A 61 17.01 8.34 -7.40
C ALA A 61 17.03 9.32 -6.20
N GLY A 62 16.81 10.61 -6.45
CA GLY A 62 16.77 11.63 -5.41
C GLY A 62 15.53 11.51 -4.51
N GLN A 63 14.36 11.32 -5.12
CA GLN A 63 13.10 11.06 -4.43
C GLN A 63 13.20 9.78 -3.58
N LEU A 64 13.72 8.70 -4.18
CA LEU A 64 13.90 7.43 -3.49
C LEU A 64 14.86 7.55 -2.29
N ARG A 65 15.99 8.25 -2.45
CA ARG A 65 16.91 8.58 -1.35
C ARG A 65 16.20 9.31 -0.22
N ASP A 66 15.40 10.31 -0.52
CA ASP A 66 14.74 11.15 0.49
C ASP A 66 13.66 10.36 1.26
N ILE A 67 12.93 9.50 0.55
CA ILE A 67 11.98 8.54 1.14
C ILE A 67 12.70 7.56 2.08
N LEU A 68 13.77 6.92 1.60
CA LEU A 68 14.54 5.95 2.39
C LEU A 68 15.18 6.57 3.63
N LYS A 69 15.73 7.79 3.52
CA LYS A 69 16.24 8.55 4.67
C LYS A 69 15.15 8.87 5.69
N ARG A 70 13.94 9.17 5.24
CA ARG A 70 12.80 9.42 6.14
C ARG A 70 12.44 8.16 6.91
N ILE A 71 12.26 7.03 6.23
CA ILE A 71 11.97 5.72 6.84
C ILE A 71 13.03 5.42 7.92
N TYR A 72 14.30 5.53 7.55
CA TYR A 72 15.40 5.29 8.48
C TYR A 72 15.35 6.17 9.73
N ARG A 73 15.04 7.47 9.60
CA ARG A 73 14.93 8.39 10.76
C ARG A 73 13.79 8.00 11.71
N TYR A 74 12.66 7.53 11.18
CA TYR A 74 11.53 7.09 12.00
C TYR A 74 11.87 5.80 12.75
N ASP A 75 12.41 4.81 12.03
CA ASP A 75 12.82 3.55 12.64
C ASP A 75 13.93 3.75 13.68
N HIS A 76 14.93 4.59 13.37
CA HIS A 76 16.03 4.94 14.29
C HIS A 76 15.54 5.67 15.53
N ALA A 77 14.45 6.43 15.42
CA ALA A 77 13.82 7.07 16.57
C ALA A 77 12.88 6.13 17.35
N GLY A 78 12.73 4.87 16.93
CA GLY A 78 11.77 3.92 17.51
C GLY A 78 10.32 4.36 17.34
N ARG A 79 10.03 5.18 16.32
CA ARG A 79 8.70 5.71 16.04
C ARG A 79 8.04 4.92 14.92
N GLU A 80 6.73 4.77 15.02
CA GLU A 80 5.94 4.26 13.92
C GLU A 80 6.01 5.22 12.72
N LEU A 81 6.23 4.66 11.53
CA LEU A 81 6.22 5.40 10.30
C LEU A 81 4.78 5.84 10.00
N ILE A 82 4.54 7.14 10.14
CA ILE A 82 3.24 7.73 9.83
C ILE A 82 3.38 8.50 8.51
N TRP A 83 2.74 7.97 7.47
CA TRP A 83 2.59 8.64 6.18
C TRP A 83 1.62 9.81 6.31
N LYS A 84 2.16 11.02 6.49
CA LYS A 84 1.34 12.24 6.56
C LYS A 84 0.93 12.69 5.16
N LYS A 85 -0.35 13.04 4.96
CA LYS A 85 -0.90 13.52 3.68
C LYS A 85 0.01 14.51 2.94
N LYS A 86 0.39 15.62 3.58
CA LYS A 86 1.25 16.67 2.96
C LYS A 86 2.56 16.14 2.36
N TRP A 87 3.08 15.04 2.89
CA TRP A 87 4.29 14.43 2.38
C TRP A 87 3.99 13.39 1.30
N LEU A 88 2.92 12.61 1.45
CA LEU A 88 2.43 11.70 0.42
C LEU A 88 2.05 12.43 -0.89
N ASP A 89 1.46 13.62 -0.78
CA ASP A 89 1.04 14.46 -1.92
C ASP A 89 2.22 14.85 -2.84
N GLN A 90 3.47 14.68 -2.39
CA GLN A 90 4.66 14.93 -3.21
C GLN A 90 4.97 13.78 -4.19
N PHE A 91 4.42 12.59 -3.94
CA PHE A 91 4.74 11.36 -4.66
C PHE A 91 3.50 10.64 -5.21
N VAL A 92 2.35 10.83 -4.55
CA VAL A 92 1.09 10.16 -4.85
C VAL A 92 0.02 11.22 -5.08
N PRO A 93 -0.76 11.12 -6.17
CA PRO A 93 -1.83 12.09 -6.43
C PRO A 93 -2.97 11.97 -5.41
N GLU A 94 -3.60 13.09 -5.07
CA GLU A 94 -4.76 13.13 -4.17
C GLU A 94 -6.00 12.45 -4.77
N THR A 95 -6.09 12.42 -6.09
CA THR A 95 -7.14 11.69 -6.83
C THR A 95 -6.55 10.90 -7.98
N PHE A 96 -7.14 9.74 -8.28
CA PHE A 96 -6.70 8.87 -9.38
C PHE A 96 -7.92 8.27 -10.08
N GLU A 97 -8.01 8.43 -11.40
CA GLU A 97 -9.18 8.01 -12.20
C GLU A 97 -10.52 8.56 -11.65
N GLY A 98 -10.50 9.76 -11.05
CA GLY A 98 -11.66 10.39 -10.43
C GLY A 98 -12.02 9.86 -9.03
N ALA A 99 -11.28 8.90 -8.50
CA ALA A 99 -11.46 8.38 -7.15
C ALA A 99 -10.52 9.10 -6.16
N VAL A 100 -10.96 9.26 -4.92
CA VAL A 100 -10.14 9.85 -3.85
C VAL A 100 -9.10 8.83 -3.39
N VAL A 101 -7.85 9.28 -3.31
CA VAL A 101 -6.74 8.52 -2.73
C VAL A 101 -6.63 8.89 -1.25
N THR A 102 -6.95 7.95 -0.37
CA THR A 102 -6.81 8.13 1.08
C THR A 102 -5.34 8.03 1.51
N GLU A 103 -5.00 8.51 2.71
CA GLU A 103 -3.63 8.38 3.25
C GLU A 103 -3.16 6.91 3.30
N GLU A 104 -4.07 5.99 3.65
CA GLU A 104 -3.79 4.54 3.68
C GLU A 104 -3.43 4.02 2.29
N VAL A 105 -4.26 4.31 1.29
CA VAL A 105 -4.01 3.92 -0.11
C VAL A 105 -2.72 4.55 -0.64
N ALA A 106 -2.46 5.82 -0.31
CA ALA A 106 -1.25 6.49 -0.74
C ALA A 106 0.01 5.88 -0.09
N GLY A 107 -0.07 5.51 1.20
CA GLY A 107 1.01 4.81 1.88
C GLY A 107 1.31 3.45 1.23
N GLU A 108 0.27 2.65 0.97
CA GLU A 108 0.41 1.37 0.27
C GLU A 108 0.98 1.54 -1.15
N ALA A 109 0.46 2.50 -1.91
CA ALA A 109 0.93 2.76 -3.26
C ALA A 109 2.39 3.22 -3.31
N LEU A 110 2.81 4.03 -2.33
CA LEU A 110 4.19 4.49 -2.21
C LEU A 110 5.14 3.36 -1.79
N GLU A 111 4.74 2.49 -0.86
CA GLU A 111 5.54 1.32 -0.47
C GLU A 111 5.84 0.42 -1.69
N GLU A 112 4.83 0.13 -2.50
CA GLU A 112 5.00 -0.66 -3.73
C GLU A 112 5.82 0.09 -4.81
N ALA A 113 5.76 1.43 -4.82
CA ALA A 113 6.58 2.24 -5.73
C ALA A 113 8.06 2.26 -5.33
N ILE A 114 8.39 2.17 -4.03
CA ILE A 114 9.78 2.07 -3.55
C ILE A 114 10.43 0.80 -4.11
N ASP A 115 9.78 -0.35 -3.97
CA ASP A 115 10.33 -1.63 -4.41
C ASP A 115 10.54 -1.67 -5.92
N ARG A 116 9.56 -1.22 -6.71
CA ARG A 116 9.70 -1.14 -8.17
C ARG A 116 10.74 -0.13 -8.62
N SER A 117 10.86 1.00 -7.93
CA SER A 117 11.87 2.01 -8.26
C SER A 117 13.28 1.51 -7.96
N LEU A 118 13.48 0.80 -6.85
CA LEU A 118 14.74 0.13 -6.54
C LEU A 118 15.11 -0.90 -7.61
N VAL A 119 14.16 -1.75 -8.04
CA VAL A 119 14.42 -2.71 -9.14
C VAL A 119 14.77 -1.98 -10.43
N ARG A 120 14.02 -0.93 -10.78
CA ARG A 120 14.21 -0.18 -12.03
C ARG A 120 15.55 0.56 -12.07
N LEU A 121 15.91 1.24 -10.99
CA LEU A 121 17.10 2.08 -10.92
C LEU A 121 18.37 1.27 -10.74
N CYS A 122 18.32 0.16 -10.00
CA CYS A 122 19.49 -0.69 -9.73
C CYS A 122 19.68 -1.81 -10.78
N ARG A 123 18.89 -1.82 -11.87
CA ARG A 123 19.02 -2.85 -12.91
C ARG A 123 20.22 -2.54 -13.82
N PRO A 124 21.12 -3.51 -14.07
CA PRO A 124 22.17 -3.42 -15.06
C PRO A 124 21.57 -3.13 -16.43
N SER A 125 22.26 -2.32 -17.24
CA SER A 125 21.81 -2.00 -18.60
C SER A 125 21.83 -3.21 -19.55
N ALA A 126 22.54 -4.28 -19.19
CA ALA A 126 22.59 -5.52 -19.96
C ALA A 126 21.35 -6.39 -19.71
N TYR A 127 20.74 -6.86 -20.79
CA TYR A 127 19.47 -7.61 -20.80
C TYR A 127 19.49 -8.97 -20.05
N ASP A 128 20.65 -9.46 -19.65
CA ASP A 128 20.83 -10.80 -19.05
C ASP A 128 20.85 -10.76 -17.52
N VAL A 129 19.72 -10.38 -16.92
CA VAL A 129 19.53 -10.56 -15.48
C VAL A 129 18.47 -11.61 -15.24
N TYR A 130 18.89 -12.71 -14.62
CA TYR A 130 18.01 -13.83 -14.31
C TYR A 130 17.07 -13.56 -13.13
N ARG A 131 17.38 -12.60 -12.24
CA ARG A 131 16.48 -12.19 -11.15
C ARG A 131 16.90 -10.88 -10.48
N TYR A 132 15.95 -9.94 -10.34
CA TYR A 132 16.02 -8.82 -9.38
C TYR A 132 14.85 -8.93 -8.41
N ALA A 133 15.13 -8.75 -7.12
CA ALA A 133 14.08 -8.67 -6.10
C ALA A 133 14.49 -7.69 -4.99
N VAL A 134 13.50 -7.01 -4.43
CA VAL A 134 13.65 -6.24 -3.20
C VAL A 134 13.00 -7.04 -2.07
N ARG A 135 13.72 -7.19 -0.96
CA ARG A 135 13.15 -7.72 0.27
C ARG A 135 13.15 -6.64 1.34
N LEU A 136 11.97 -6.33 1.83
CA LEU A 136 11.80 -5.53 3.05
C LEU A 136 11.93 -6.46 4.25
N ASN A 137 13.06 -6.40 4.94
CA ASN A 137 13.23 -7.13 6.19
C ASN A 137 12.66 -6.28 7.34
N ARG A 138 11.52 -6.71 7.90
CA ARG A 138 10.96 -6.18 9.16
C ARG A 138 11.37 -7.18 10.25
N ASN A 139 12.40 -6.83 11.01
CA ASN A 139 13.12 -7.66 11.98
C ASN A 139 12.48 -8.90 12.63
N GLU A 140 13.38 -9.87 12.87
CA GLU A 140 13.27 -11.04 13.75
C GLU A 140 12.96 -10.68 15.23
N PRO A 141 12.34 -11.59 16.00
CA PRO A 141 11.97 -11.34 17.40
C PRO A 141 13.18 -10.94 18.26
N GLY A 142 13.14 -9.74 18.86
CA GLY A 142 14.16 -9.25 19.80
C GLY A 142 15.10 -8.16 19.28
N SER A 143 15.04 -7.79 18.00
CA SER A 143 15.82 -6.67 17.44
C SER A 143 14.97 -5.40 17.27
N ARG A 144 15.56 -4.21 17.49
CA ARG A 144 14.88 -2.90 17.32
C ARG A 144 14.32 -2.81 15.89
N LYS A 145 13.00 -2.72 15.70
CA LYS A 145 12.35 -2.78 14.38
C LYS A 145 12.93 -1.71 13.42
N TYR A 146 13.73 -2.15 12.46
CA TYR A 146 14.20 -1.30 11.35
C TYR A 146 13.73 -1.92 10.03
N HIS A 147 13.33 -1.06 9.10
CA HIS A 147 13.10 -1.43 7.71
C HIS A 147 14.46 -1.46 6.99
N ILE A 148 14.83 -2.61 6.46
CA ILE A 148 16.00 -2.77 5.60
C ILE A 148 15.53 -3.24 4.23
N PHE A 149 15.80 -2.45 3.20
CA PHE A 149 15.57 -2.79 1.80
C PHE A 149 16.80 -3.54 1.30
N THR A 150 16.61 -4.78 0.87
CA THR A 150 17.70 -5.59 0.30
C THR A 150 17.42 -5.82 -1.17
N VAL A 151 18.27 -5.25 -2.03
CA VAL A 151 18.31 -5.55 -3.46
C VAL A 151 19.12 -6.82 -3.65
N ILE A 152 18.48 -7.85 -4.20
CA ILE A 152 19.09 -9.14 -4.50
C ILE A 152 19.22 -9.27 -6.01
N TRP A 153 20.40 -9.66 -6.49
CA TRP A 153 20.66 -9.94 -7.90
C TRP A 153 21.43 -11.25 -8.09
N ASP A 154 21.29 -11.83 -9.28
CA ASP A 154 22.11 -12.93 -9.78
C ASP A 154 22.65 -12.54 -11.17
N GLY A 155 23.97 -12.56 -11.33
CA GLY A 155 24.66 -12.13 -12.56
C GLY A 155 25.42 -10.82 -12.41
N PHE A 156 25.15 -9.86 -13.30
CA PHE A 156 25.91 -8.60 -13.37
C PHE A 156 25.67 -7.71 -12.15
N THR A 157 26.73 -7.02 -11.72
CA THR A 157 26.67 -6.05 -10.63
C THR A 157 25.63 -4.95 -10.93
N PRO A 158 24.74 -4.62 -9.97
CA PRO A 158 23.79 -3.53 -10.08
C PRO A 158 24.51 -2.22 -10.42
N ASP A 159 23.92 -1.44 -11.32
CA ASP A 159 24.29 -0.05 -11.50
C ASP A 159 23.57 0.77 -10.42
N VAL A 160 24.28 1.17 -9.38
CA VAL A 160 23.66 1.86 -8.23
C VAL A 160 23.81 3.37 -8.44
N PRO A 161 22.70 4.13 -8.52
CA PRO A 161 22.78 5.58 -8.57
C PRO A 161 23.52 6.14 -7.35
N GLU A 162 24.37 7.15 -7.57
CA GLU A 162 25.18 7.80 -6.52
C GLU A 162 24.32 8.29 -5.34
N GLU A 163 23.07 8.72 -5.58
CA GLU A 163 22.16 9.18 -4.54
C GLU A 163 21.76 8.08 -3.54
N LEU A 164 21.82 6.82 -3.97
CA LEU A 164 21.43 5.65 -3.18
C LEU A 164 22.62 5.00 -2.49
N GLU A 165 23.84 5.36 -2.86
CA GLU A 165 25.06 4.83 -2.25
C GLU A 165 25.18 5.21 -0.76
N GLY A 166 25.63 4.26 0.05
CA GLY A 166 25.89 4.48 1.48
C GLY A 166 24.64 4.65 2.36
N LEU A 167 23.42 4.44 1.83
CA LEU A 167 22.20 4.50 2.65
C LEU A 167 22.17 3.35 3.68
N PRO A 168 21.96 3.64 4.98
CA PRO A 168 22.09 2.64 6.05
C PRO A 168 21.00 1.57 6.05
N ASN A 169 19.87 1.85 5.40
CA ASN A 169 18.72 0.96 5.26
C ASN A 169 18.59 0.36 3.85
N LEU A 170 19.63 0.47 3.02
CA LEU A 170 19.68 -0.16 1.71
C LEU A 170 20.89 -1.11 1.66
N LYS A 171 20.63 -2.37 1.31
CA LYS A 171 21.65 -3.41 1.19
C LYS A 171 21.60 -4.05 -0.18
N PHE A 172 22.76 -4.51 -0.62
CA PHE A 172 22.98 -5.12 -1.91
C PHE A 172 23.60 -6.51 -1.69
N ASN A 173 22.86 -7.57 -2.05
CA ASN A 173 23.30 -8.95 -1.90
C ASN A 173 23.31 -9.71 -3.24
N GLU A 174 24.46 -10.25 -3.63
CA GLU A 174 24.59 -11.16 -4.77
C GLU A 174 24.15 -12.58 -4.34
N GLU A 175 23.12 -13.13 -4.99
CA GLU A 175 22.70 -14.53 -4.82
C GLU A 175 23.32 -15.39 -5.92
N ARG A 176 24.60 -15.75 -5.78
CA ARG A 176 25.24 -16.68 -6.72
C ARG A 176 24.59 -18.06 -6.60
N ARG A 177 23.80 -18.47 -7.57
CA ARG A 177 23.43 -19.87 -7.69
C ARG A 177 24.68 -20.71 -7.96
N LYS A 178 24.94 -21.68 -7.08
CA LYS A 178 25.83 -22.81 -7.41
C LYS A 178 25.15 -23.59 -8.52
N VAL A 179 25.51 -23.33 -9.77
CA VAL A 179 25.16 -24.19 -10.90
C VAL A 179 25.88 -25.52 -10.67
N PHE A 180 25.17 -26.53 -10.17
CA PHE A 180 25.69 -27.89 -10.11
C PHE A 180 25.77 -28.41 -11.55
N TRP A 181 26.95 -28.31 -12.16
CA TRP A 181 27.28 -29.08 -13.34
C TRP A 181 27.34 -30.56 -12.94
N TYR A 182 26.34 -31.35 -13.34
CA TYR A 182 26.50 -32.80 -13.41
C TYR A 182 27.24 -33.09 -14.72
N PRO A 183 28.49 -33.58 -14.69
CA PRO A 183 29.11 -34.08 -15.91
C PRO A 183 28.29 -35.28 -16.39
N SER A 184 27.67 -35.15 -17.57
CA SER A 184 27.12 -36.30 -18.28
C SER A 184 28.26 -37.30 -18.47
N ARG A 185 28.17 -38.45 -17.79
CA ARG A 185 29.04 -39.59 -18.08
C ARG A 185 28.68 -40.09 -19.47
N ASN A 186 29.61 -39.91 -20.41
CA ASN A 186 29.68 -40.71 -21.63
C ASN A 186 29.90 -42.18 -21.28
#